data_AF-A0A0F9E737-F1
#
_entry.id   AF-A0A0F9E737-F1
#
_cell.length_a   1.000
_cell.length_b   1.000
_cell.length_c   1.000
_cell.angle_alpha   90.00
_cell.angle_beta   90.00
_cell.angle_gamma   90.00
#
_symmetry.space_group_name_H-M   'P 1'
#
loop_
_entity.id
_entity.type
_entity.pdbx_description
1 polymer ?
#
loop_
_entity_poly.entity_id
_entity_poly.type
_entity_poly.pdbx_seq_one_letter_code
_entity_poly.pdbx_strand_id
1 'polypeptide(L)' 'MKKTYPVYDHSYRQCVATVRRYLDGIANLQTIGRNGLHRYNNQDHSMYTAMLTVENILGADHDIWAVNVEDEYHEEHSR' A
#
# COMPACT_ATOMS: atom_id res chain seq x y z
N MET A 1 12.54 -19.08 6.03
CA MET A 1 11.84 -18.80 4.76
C MET A 1 11.53 -17.31 4.71
N LYS A 2 11.99 -16.56 3.70
CA LYS A 2 11.63 -15.14 3.56
C LYS A 2 10.14 -15.06 3.23
N LYS A 3 9.38 -14.22 3.94
CA LYS A 3 7.97 -13.96 3.61
C LYS A 3 7.93 -13.05 2.38
N THR A 4 7.63 -13.63 1.22
CA THR A 4 7.62 -12.90 -0.06
C THR A 4 6.25 -12.31 -0.39
N TYR A 5 5.18 -12.94 0.11
CA TYR A 5 3.79 -12.59 -0.19
C TYR A 5 3.02 -12.26 1.10
N PRO A 6 2.17 -11.22 1.09
CA PRO A 6 1.28 -10.92 2.20
C PRO A 6 0.23 -12.02 2.34
N VAL A 7 -0.21 -12.28 3.58
CA VAL A 7 -1.27 -13.24 3.88
C VAL A 7 -2.54 -12.44 4.17
N TYR A 8 -3.56 -12.64 3.35
CA TYR A 8 -4.86 -11.98 3.48
C TYR A 8 -5.87 -12.91 4.16
N ASP A 9 -5.63 -13.23 5.42
CA ASP A 9 -6.58 -14.02 6.21
C ASP A 9 -7.76 -13.16 6.71
N HIS A 10 -8.68 -13.78 7.44
CA HIS A 10 -9.88 -13.13 7.98
C HIS A 10 -9.58 -11.93 8.90
N SER A 11 -8.41 -11.90 9.53
CA SER A 11 -8.00 -10.86 10.48
C SER A 11 -7.11 -9.79 9.85
N TYR A 12 -6.55 -10.05 8.66
CA TYR A 12 -5.57 -9.19 7.99
C TYR A 12 -5.98 -7.71 7.96
N ARG A 13 -7.22 -7.41 7.59
CA ARG A 13 -7.68 -6.01 7.48
C ARG A 13 -7.62 -5.28 8.81
N GLN A 14 -7.99 -5.95 9.90
CA GLN A 14 -7.96 -5.39 11.25
C GLN A 14 -6.51 -5.22 11.76
N CYS A 15 -5.63 -6.18 11.45
CA CYS A 15 -4.21 -6.11 11.74
C CYS A 15 -3.56 -4.91 11.02
N VAL A 16 -3.79 -4.76 9.71
CA VAL A 16 -3.27 -3.63 8.91
C VAL A 16 -3.82 -2.31 9.42
N ALA A 17 -5.12 -2.21 9.70
CA ALA A 17 -5.72 -0.99 10.23
C ALA A 17 -5.11 -0.59 11.58
N THR A 18 -4.77 -1.56 12.44
CA THR A 18 -4.13 -1.31 13.72
C THR A 18 -2.72 -0.75 13.54
N VAL A 19 -1.92 -1.34 12.65
CA VAL A 19 -0.57 -0.86 12.35
C VAL A 19 -0.61 0.51 11.68
N ARG A 20 -1.45 0.70 10.66
CA ARG A 20 -1.61 1.99 9.96
C ARG A 20 -1.94 3.12 10.93
N ARG A 21 -2.97 2.94 11.76
CA ARG A 21 -3.37 3.95 12.75
C ARG A 21 -2.24 4.34 13.72
N TYR A 22 -1.37 3.40 14.09
CA TYR A 22 -0.20 3.71 14.89
C TYR A 22 0.82 4.55 14.10
N LEU A 23 1.11 4.15 12.85
CA LEU A 23 2.05 4.86 11.97
C LEU A 23 1.57 6.25 11.58
N ASP A 24 0.26 6.46 11.39
CA ASP A 24 -0.35 7.75 11.06
C ASP A 24 -0.09 8.84 12.13
N GLY A 25 0.23 8.43 13.37
CA GLY A 25 0.61 9.34 14.46
C GLY A 25 2.07 9.79 14.44
N ILE A 26 2.90 9.23 13.55
CA ILE A 26 4.33 9.54 13.47
C ILE A 26 4.54 10.64 12.43
N ALA A 27 4.94 11.82 12.89
CA ALA A 27 5.26 12.93 12.00
C ALA A 27 6.44 12.61 11.08
N ASN A 28 6.40 13.09 9.83
CA ASN A 28 7.46 12.93 8.84
C ASN A 28 7.79 11.46 8.50
N LEU A 29 6.79 10.58 8.53
CA LEU A 29 6.89 9.18 8.09
C LEU A 29 5.96 8.96 6.88
N GLN A 30 6.50 8.34 5.83
CA GLN A 30 5.75 7.89 4.66
C GLN A 30 5.95 6.38 4.50
N THR A 31 4.87 5.63 4.31
CA THR A 31 4.90 4.19 4.05
C THR A 31 4.75 3.92 2.55
N ILE A 32 5.66 3.14 1.96
CA ILE A 32 5.68 2.90 0.52
C ILE A 32 5.95 1.44 0.15
N GLY A 33 5.61 1.09 -1.09
CA GLY A 33 5.87 -0.22 -1.67
C GLY A 33 5.16 -1.38 -0.97
N ARG A 34 5.49 -2.61 -1.37
CA ARG A 34 4.78 -3.82 -0.93
C ARG A 34 4.73 -3.98 0.59
N ASN A 35 5.88 -3.87 1.26
CA ASN A 35 5.96 -4.11 2.69
C ASN A 35 5.42 -2.93 3.51
N GLY A 36 5.65 -1.69 3.07
CA GLY A 36 5.16 -0.50 3.77
C GLY A 36 3.63 -0.40 3.75
N LEU A 37 3.01 -0.86 2.66
CA LEU A 37 1.55 -0.84 2.47
C LEU A 37 0.88 -2.18 2.78
N HIS A 38 1.66 -3.20 3.16
CA HIS A 38 1.26 -4.60 3.30
C HIS A 38 0.46 -5.15 2.10
N ARG A 39 0.89 -4.82 0.88
CA ARG A 39 0.24 -5.20 -0.38
C ARG A 39 1.11 -6.10 -1.24
N TYR A 40 0.42 -6.85 -2.09
CA TYR A 40 1.00 -7.48 -3.26
C TYR A 40 0.84 -6.52 -4.41
N ASN A 41 1.95 -6.10 -5.02
CA ASN A 41 1.95 -5.13 -6.10
C ASN A 41 3.11 -5.45 -7.03
N ASN A 42 2.89 -5.21 -8.32
CA ASN A 42 3.93 -5.28 -9.33
C ASN A 42 4.91 -4.09 -9.24
N GLN A 43 5.97 -4.13 -10.04
CA GLN A 43 7.06 -3.15 -9.98
C GLN A 43 6.59 -1.74 -10.36
N ASP A 44 5.74 -1.63 -11.37
CA ASP A 44 5.10 -0.39 -11.82
C ASP A 44 4.36 0.32 -10.67
N HIS A 45 3.58 -0.41 -9.89
CA HIS A 45 2.89 0.14 -8.72
C HIS A 45 3.85 0.57 -7.62
N SER A 46 4.94 -0.19 -7.42
CA SER A 46 5.99 0.18 -6.47
C SER A 46 6.70 1.47 -6.91
N MET A 47 6.90 1.66 -8.21
CA MET A 47 7.47 2.90 -8.76
C MET A 47 6.49 4.06 -8.66
N TYR A 48 5.22 3.86 -8.97
CA TYR A 48 4.20 4.90 -8.93
C TYR A 48 3.99 5.44 -7.50
N THR A 49 3.87 4.55 -6.51
CA THR A 49 3.79 4.95 -5.10
C THR A 49 5.04 5.69 -4.63
N ALA A 50 6.23 5.35 -5.14
CA ALA A 50 7.46 6.09 -4.84
C ALA A 50 7.44 7.51 -5.43
N MET A 51 6.95 7.69 -6.66
CA MET A 51 6.83 9.02 -7.29
C MET A 51 5.91 9.94 -6.49
N LEU A 52 4.70 9.47 -6.15
CA LEU A 52 3.74 10.23 -5.34
C LEU A 52 4.31 10.57 -3.94
N THR A 53 5.11 9.67 -3.38
CA THR A 53 5.76 9.93 -2.08
C THR A 53 6.82 11.03 -2.18
N VAL A 54 7.59 11.07 -3.27
CA VAL A 54 8.54 12.16 -3.52
C VAL A 54 7.79 13.48 -3.69
N GLU A 55 6.66 13.49 -4.39
CA GLU A 55 5.79 14.67 -4.50
C GLU A 55 5.30 15.13 -3.13
N ASN A 56 4.89 14.22 -2.25
CA ASN A 56 4.51 14.54 -0.86
C ASN A 56 5.67 15.18 -0.08
N ILE A 57 6.89 14.65 -0.22
CA ILE A 57 8.09 15.23 0.40
C ILE A 57 8.34 16.66 -0.10
N LEU A 58 7.96 16.95 -1.34
CA LEU A 58 8.07 18.27 -1.96
C LEU A 58 6.85 19.19 -1.70
N GLY A 59 5.87 18.74 -0.91
CA GLY A 59 4.73 19.55 -0.47
C GLY A 59 3.38 19.20 -1.07
N ALA A 60 3.27 18.11 -1.84
CA ALA A 60 1.97 17.55 -2.24
C ALA A 60 1.28 16.79 -1.09
N ASP A 61 0.04 16.35 -1.33
CA ASP A 61 -0.79 15.63 -0.36
C ASP A 61 -1.55 14.45 -1.01
N HIS A 62 -0.80 13.43 -1.41
CA HIS A 62 -1.32 12.19 -1.98
C HIS A 62 -1.55 11.13 -0.90
N ASP A 63 -2.72 10.51 -0.89
CA ASP A 63 -2.96 9.29 -0.11
C ASP A 63 -2.33 8.08 -0.81
N ILE A 64 -1.11 7.73 -0.41
CA ILE A 64 -0.38 6.57 -0.93
C ILE A 64 -1.13 5.26 -0.67
N TRP A 65 -1.95 5.18 0.37
CA TRP A 65 -2.76 3.99 0.66
C TRP A 65 -4.00 3.88 -0.25
N ALA A 66 -4.41 4.94 -0.94
CA ALA A 66 -5.49 4.89 -1.93
C ALA A 66 -5.02 4.35 -3.29
N VAL A 67 -3.71 4.35 -3.54
CA VAL A 67 -3.12 3.83 -4.77
C VAL A 67 -3.35 2.31 -4.83
N ASN A 68 -4.18 1.84 -5.77
CA ASN A 68 -4.63 0.44 -6.00
C ASN A 68 -5.97 0.03 -5.36
N VAL A 69 -6.91 0.94 -5.12
CA VAL A 69 -8.24 0.54 -4.64
C VAL A 69 -9.19 0.06 -5.76
N GLU A 70 -8.92 0.36 -7.05
CA GLU A 70 -9.94 0.12 -8.10
C GLU A 70 -9.53 -0.72 -9.34
N ASP A 71 -8.26 -0.84 -9.74
CA ASP A 71 -7.95 -1.40 -11.08
C ASP A 71 -7.53 -2.89 -11.17
N GLU A 72 -7.23 -3.59 -10.06
CA GLU A 72 -6.70 -4.98 -10.13
C GLU A 72 -7.78 -6.09 -10.07
N TYR A 73 -9.07 -5.76 -9.98
CA TYR A 73 -10.16 -6.76 -9.94
C TYR A 73 -11.15 -6.71 -11.11
N HIS A 74 -10.74 -6.12 -12.24
CA HIS A 74 -11.44 -6.22 -13.52
C HIS A 74 -10.87 -7.32 -14.45
N GLU A 75 -10.17 -8.33 -13.92
CA GLU A 75 -10.14 -9.63 -14.59
C GLU A 75 -11.44 -10.37 -14.24
N GLU A 76 -12.53 -9.98 -14.91
CA GLU A 76 -13.71 -10.83 -15.01
C GLU A 76 -13.25 -12.22 -15.45
N HIS A 77 -13.50 -13.22 -14.61
CA HIS A 77 -13.64 -14.60 -15.06
C HIS A 77 -14.81 -14.65 -16.05
N SER A 78 -14.57 -14.26 -17.30
CA SER A 78 -15.42 -14.63 -18.42
C SER A 78 -15.33 -16.14 -18.54
N ARG A 79 -16.44 -16.79 -18.15
CA ARG A 79 -16.73 -18.17 -18.49
C ARG A 79 -17.01 -18.31 -19.98
#